data_AF-A0A6B2SHG2-F1
#
_entry.id   AF-A0A6B2SHG2-F1
#
_cell.length_a   1.000
_cell.length_b   1.000
_cell.length_c   1.000
_cell.angle_alpha   90.00
_cell.angle_beta   90.00
_cell.angle_gamma   90.00
#
_symmetry.space_group_name_H-M   'P 1'
#
loop_
_entity.id
_entity.type
_entity.pdbx_description
1 polymer ?
#
loop_
_entity_poly.entity_id
_entity_poly.type
_entity_poly.pdbx_seq_one_letter_code
_entity_poly.pdbx_strand_id
1 'polypeptide(L)' 'HLVQAAALALEAAGCRPADPDRPGYRVSPTPQPEAVAVREPTPEGIRACAAALERAGWQTSEHAEPRGGGRCVLASPRRV' A
#
# COMPACT_ATOMS: atom_id res chain seq x y z
N HIS A 1 7.98 5.57 10.69
CA HIS A 1 8.36 4.15 10.60
C HIS A 1 7.32 3.29 9.87
N LEU A 2 6.02 3.65 9.88
CA LEU A 2 4.98 2.85 9.20
C LEU A 2 5.20 2.64 7.70
N VAL A 3 5.67 3.65 6.97
CA VAL A 3 5.97 3.54 5.53
C VAL A 3 6.96 2.41 5.26
N GLN A 4 8.04 2.36 6.03
CA GLN A 4 9.06 1.32 5.93
C GLN A 4 8.50 -0.05 6.34
N ALA A 5 7.73 -0.12 7.42
CA ALA A 5 7.13 -1.38 7.86
C ALA A 5 6.16 -1.96 6.82
N ALA A 6 5.34 -1.13 6.19
CA ALA A 6 4.44 -1.53 5.12
C ALA A 6 5.21 -1.98 3.86
N ALA A 7 6.27 -1.26 3.48
CA ALA A 7 7.12 -1.66 2.37
C ALA A 7 7.77 -3.03 2.62
N LEU A 8 8.34 -3.25 3.80
CA LEU A 8 8.93 -4.54 4.18
C LEU A 8 7.90 -5.69 4.16
N ALA A 9 6.67 -5.44 4.63
CA ALA A 9 5.61 -6.43 4.58
C ALA A 9 5.23 -6.82 3.14
N LEU A 10 5.18 -5.84 2.23
CA LEU A 10 4.93 -6.05 0.82
C LEU A 10 6.06 -6.85 0.15
N GLU A 11 7.32 -6.51 0.43
CA GLU A 11 8.48 -7.23 -0.12
C GLU A 11 8.55 -8.68 0.36
N ALA A 12 8.28 -8.91 1.65
CA ALA A 12 8.20 -10.26 2.22
C ALA A 12 7.09 -11.10 1.59
N ALA A 13 6.03 -10.45 1.10
CA ALA A 13 4.93 -11.09 0.37
C ALA A 13 5.20 -11.24 -1.15
N GLY A 14 6.36 -10.80 -1.64
CA GLY A 14 6.76 -10.89 -3.05
C GLY A 14 6.31 -9.74 -3.94
N CYS A 15 5.67 -8.71 -3.39
CA CYS A 15 5.37 -7.49 -4.12
C CYS A 15 6.69 -6.74 -4.43
N ARG A 16 6.75 -6.04 -5.57
CA ARG A 16 7.93 -5.28 -5.97
C ARG A 16 7.66 -3.77 -5.93
N PRO A 17 8.57 -2.97 -5.34
CA PRO A 17 8.43 -1.53 -5.35
C PRO A 17 8.59 -0.99 -6.77
N ALA A 18 7.98 0.17 -7.04
CA ALA A 18 8.19 0.91 -8.27
C ALA A 18 9.63 1.44 -8.34
N ASP A 19 10.22 1.31 -9.51
CA ASP A 19 11.55 1.78 -9.87
C ASP A 19 11.48 2.58 -11.19
N PRO A 20 12.44 3.47 -11.53
CA PRO A 20 12.41 4.19 -12.80
C PRO A 20 12.17 3.32 -14.04
N ASP A 21 12.65 2.06 -14.03
CA ASP A 21 12.54 1.15 -15.18
C ASP A 21 11.38 0.15 -15.07
N ARG A 22 10.70 0.05 -13.92
CA ARG A 22 9.67 -0.97 -13.68
C ARG A 22 8.48 -0.46 -12.86
N PRO A 23 7.23 -0.69 -13.32
CA PRO A 23 6.06 -0.40 -12.51
C PRO A 23 6.03 -1.31 -11.28
N GLY A 24 5.46 -0.79 -10.19
CA GLY A 24 5.32 -1.51 -8.94
C GLY A 24 4.59 -0.66 -7.91
N TYR A 25 4.59 -1.13 -6.65
CA TYR A 25 3.91 -0.38 -5.60
C TYR A 25 4.74 0.82 -5.14
N ARG A 26 4.06 1.85 -4.64
CA ARG A 26 4.67 2.98 -3.92
C ARG A 26 3.95 3.17 -2.60
N VAL A 27 4.72 3.25 -1.52
CA VAL A 27 4.20 3.56 -0.18
C VAL A 27 4.50 5.02 0.14
N SER A 28 3.51 5.77 0.61
CA SER A 28 3.64 7.16 1.01
C SER A 28 2.92 7.43 2.34
N PRO A 29 3.36 8.42 3.13
CA PRO A 29 2.59 8.86 4.29
C PRO A 29 1.23 9.43 3.85
N THR A 30 0.28 9.47 4.79
CA THR A 30 -1.00 10.16 4.62
C THR A 30 -1.18 11.21 5.71
N PRO A 31 -2.19 12.11 5.61
CA PRO A 31 -2.55 13.01 6.71
C PRO A 31 -2.99 12.28 7.99
N GLN A 32 -3.33 10.99 7.91
CA GLN A 32 -3.67 10.15 9.06
C GLN A 32 -2.39 9.49 9.58
N PRO A 33 -1.86 9.90 10.75
CA PRO A 33 -0.53 9.48 11.22
C PRO A 33 -0.39 7.97 11.44
N GLU A 34 -1.49 7.26 11.68
CA GLU A 34 -1.56 5.81 11.85
C GLU A 34 -1.69 5.02 10.53
N ALA A 35 -1.80 5.70 9.40
CA ALA A 35 -2.04 5.08 8.10
C ALA A 35 -0.98 5.47 7.05
N VAL A 36 -0.78 4.58 6.09
CA VAL A 36 0.04 4.81 4.90
C VAL A 36 -0.80 4.57 3.66
N ALA A 37 -0.50 5.29 2.57
CA ALA A 37 -1.10 5.05 1.28
C ALA A 37 -0.18 4.17 0.45
N VAL A 38 -0.75 3.11 -0.14
CA VAL A 38 -0.08 2.25 -1.10
C VAL A 38 -0.74 2.43 -2.46
N ARG A 39 0.05 2.77 -3.47
CA ARG A 39 -0.39 2.95 -4.85
C ARG A 39 0.26 1.92 -5.74
N GLU A 40 -0.48 1.48 -6.76
CA GLU A 40 -0.01 0.57 -7.79
C GLU A 40 -0.73 0.96 -9.11
N PRO A 41 -0.05 0.91 -10.27
CA PRO A 41 -0.63 1.33 -11.55
C PRO A 41 -1.89 0.59 -12.01
N THR A 42 -2.10 -0.64 -11.57
CA THR A 42 -3.17 -1.55 -12.01
C THR A 42 -4.15 -1.86 -10.87
N PRO A 43 -5.44 -2.05 -11.17
CA PRO A 43 -6.41 -2.49 -10.17
C PRO A 43 -6.04 -3.85 -9.55
N GLU A 44 -5.45 -4.76 -10.33
CA GLU A 44 -5.01 -6.07 -9.89
C GLU A 44 -3.85 -5.97 -8.89
N GLY A 45 -2.86 -5.12 -9.17
CA GLY A 45 -1.73 -4.90 -8.27
C GLY A 45 -2.15 -4.15 -6.99
N ILE A 46 -3.12 -3.24 -7.06
CA ILE A 46 -3.77 -2.63 -5.88
C ILE A 46 -4.37 -3.71 -4.98
N ARG A 47 -5.17 -4.63 -5.55
CA ARG A 47 -5.78 -5.74 -4.79
C ARG A 47 -4.73 -6.70 -4.23
N ALA A 48 -3.66 -6.98 -4.99
CA ALA A 48 -2.57 -7.84 -4.54
C ALA A 48 -1.82 -7.22 -3.34
N CYS A 49 -1.56 -5.90 -3.37
CA CYS A 49 -0.94 -5.18 -2.26
C CYS A 49 -1.84 -5.18 -1.02
N ALA A 50 -3.15 -4.95 -1.17
CA ALA A 50 -4.10 -5.03 -0.07
C ALA A 50 -4.07 -6.42 0.59
N ALA A 51 -4.24 -7.48 -0.20
CA ALA A 51 -4.22 -8.86 0.29
C ALA A 51 -2.89 -9.25 0.95
N ALA A 52 -1.76 -8.75 0.43
CA ALA A 52 -0.45 -8.96 1.04
C ALA A 52 -0.34 -8.33 2.43
N LEU A 53 -0.80 -7.09 2.57
CA LEU A 53 -0.79 -6.36 3.84
C LEU A 53 -1.75 -6.98 4.85
N GLU A 54 -2.95 -7.40 4.44
CA GLU A 54 -3.91 -8.09 5.31
C GLU A 54 -3.32 -9.38 5.88
N ARG A 55 -2.67 -10.20 5.04
CA ARG A 55 -1.96 -11.42 5.48
C ARG A 55 -0.82 -11.10 6.44
N ALA A 56 -0.19 -9.95 6.30
CA ALA A 56 0.84 -9.46 7.21
C ALA A 56 0.28 -8.81 8.49
N GLY A 57 -1.03 -8.87 8.72
CA GLY A 57 -1.68 -8.35 9.93
C GLY A 57 -2.04 -6.87 9.88
N TRP A 58 -2.12 -6.27 8.70
CA TRP A 58 -2.59 -4.89 8.53
C TRP A 58 -4.11 -4.84 8.29
N GLN A 59 -4.70 -3.69 8.56
CA GLN A 59 -6.03 -3.32 8.10
C GLN A 59 -5.87 -2.51 6.81
N THR A 60 -6.66 -2.83 5.79
CA THR A 60 -6.59 -2.13 4.49
C THR A 60 -7.96 -1.69 4.02
N SER A 61 -8.02 -0.49 3.43
CA SER A 61 -9.21 0.07 2.80
C SER A 61 -8.85 0.67 1.45
N GLU A 62 -9.53 0.25 0.39
CA GLU A 62 -9.38 0.89 -0.92
C GLU A 62 -10.00 2.30 -0.92
N HIS A 63 -9.28 3.26 -1.47
CA HIS A 63 -9.70 4.65 -1.59
C HIS A 63 -9.48 5.14 -3.02
N ALA A 64 -10.51 5.73 -3.63
CA ALA A 64 -10.40 6.41 -4.91
C ALA A 64 -10.23 7.91 -4.66
N GLU A 65 -9.14 8.49 -5.12
CA GLU A 65 -8.90 9.91 -4.89
C GLU A 65 -9.81 10.78 -5.79
N PRO A 66 -10.45 11.82 -5.22
CA PRO A 66 -11.47 12.59 -5.92
C PRO A 66 -10.96 13.45 -7.09
N ARG A 67 -9.65 13.69 -7.22
CA ARG A 67 -9.07 14.51 -8.29
C ARG A 67 -7.91 13.84 -9.01
N GLY A 68 -8.19 12.76 -9.74
CA GLY A 68 -7.26 12.18 -10.72
C GLY A 68 -6.05 11.43 -10.15
N GLY A 69 -5.93 11.32 -8.82
CA GLY A 69 -4.81 10.63 -8.16
C GLY A 69 -4.87 9.09 -8.23
N GLY A 70 -5.91 8.55 -8.85
CA GLY A 70 -6.09 7.10 -9.03
C GLY A 70 -6.64 6.40 -7.79
N ARG A 71 -6.54 5.07 -7.79
CA ARG A 71 -6.90 4.23 -6.63
C ARG A 71 -5.67 4.00 -5.76
N CYS A 72 -5.86 4.01 -4.46
CA CYS A 72 -4.85 3.64 -3.49
C CYS A 72 -5.46 2.76 -2.41
N VAL A 73 -4.60 2.08 -1.65
CA VAL A 73 -4.95 1.36 -0.43
C VAL A 73 -4.47 2.21 0.74
N LEU A 74 -5.37 2.54 1.67
CA LEU A 74 -4.99 3.03 2.98
C LEU A 74 -4.73 1.82 3.87
N ALA A 75 -3.54 1.73 4.44
CA ALA A 75 -3.12 0.63 5.29
C ALA A 75 -2.70 1.12 6.67
N SER A 76 -3.20 0.49 7.72
CA SER A 76 -2.80 0.74 9.11
C SER A 76 -2.48 -0.58 9.82
N PRO A 77 -1.51 -0.61 10.75
CA PRO A 77 -1.29 -1.81 11.56
C PRO A 77 -2.53 -2.14 12.39
N ARG A 78 -2.86 -3.43 12.56
CA ARG A 78 -3.89 -3.82 13.51
C ARG A 78 -3.44 -3.46 14.93
N ARG A 79 -4.28 -2.72 15.65
CA ARG A 79 -4.12 -2.54 17.09
C ARG A 79 -4.51 -3.86 17.76
N VAL A 80 -3.59 -4.44 18.52
CA VAL A 80 -3.80 -5.62 19.37
C VAL A 80 -4.30 -5.22 20.74
#